data_AF-A0A800FAW5-F1
#
_entry.id   AF-A0A800FAW5-F1
#
_cell.length_a   1.000
_cell.length_b   1.000
_cell.length_c   1.000
_cell.angle_alpha   90.00
_cell.angle_beta   90.00
_cell.angle_gamma   90.00
#
_symmetry.space_group_name_H-M   'P 1'
#
loop_
_entity.id
_entity.type
_entity.pdbx_description
1 polymer ?
#
loop_
_entity_poly.entity_id
_entity_poly.type
_entity_poly.pdbx_seq_one_letter_code
_entity_poly.pdbx_strand_id
1 'polypeptide(L)'
;MPETQPVVDNRAAVEFIRQQAARFGACHVFALGAVTKNRQGEELAEIGQLVEGGAVALSDGKRPVANAEVMRRGLEYARMFGCRVFHHPQVPELVAGGVMHEGLYSTLLGLGGMPAEAVGTQLAVLLRSGSTDVNFDHY
;
A
#
# COMPACT_ATOMS: atom_id res chain seq x y z
N MET A 1 -5.82 -7.63 1.40
CA MET A 1 -5.42 -6.24 1.13
C MET A 1 -6.54 -5.28 1.55
N PRO A 2 -6.25 -4.03 1.94
CA PRO A 2 -7.21 -3.09 2.52
C PRO A 2 -8.17 -2.44 1.51
N GLU A 3 -8.30 -3.04 0.32
CA GLU A 3 -8.99 -2.47 -0.84
C GLU A 3 -10.48 -2.74 -0.88
N THR A 4 -11.04 -3.10 0.27
CA THR A 4 -12.46 -3.41 0.44
C THR A 4 -13.30 -2.13 0.38
N GLN A 5 -14.62 -2.30 0.27
CA GLN A 5 -15.59 -1.23 0.47
C GLN A 5 -16.48 -1.61 1.66
N PRO A 6 -16.37 -0.90 2.80
CA PRO A 6 -15.47 0.22 3.10
C PRO A 6 -13.97 -0.17 3.19
N VAL A 7 -13.08 0.82 3.05
CA VAL A 7 -11.62 0.65 3.18
C VAL A 7 -11.26 0.27 4.62
N VAL A 8 -10.19 -0.52 4.80
CA VAL A 8 -9.70 -0.91 6.13
C VAL A 8 -8.78 0.17 6.70
N ASP A 9 -9.31 1.37 6.96
CA ASP A 9 -8.55 2.54 7.46
C ASP A 9 -8.84 2.93 8.92
N ASN A 10 -9.69 2.15 9.59
CA ASN A 10 -10.04 2.33 11.00
C ASN A 10 -10.16 0.99 11.73
N ARG A 11 -10.17 1.05 13.07
CA ARG A 11 -10.23 -0.13 13.94
C ARG A 11 -11.46 -1.01 13.70
N ALA A 12 -12.63 -0.41 13.53
CA ALA A 12 -13.88 -1.16 13.36
C ALA A 12 -13.84 -2.07 12.13
N ALA A 13 -13.25 -1.61 11.03
CA ALA A 13 -13.08 -2.40 9.82
C ALA A 13 -12.16 -3.62 10.05
N VAL A 14 -11.05 -3.44 10.76
CA VAL A 14 -10.11 -4.53 11.10
C VAL A 14 -10.79 -5.57 12.00
N GLU A 15 -11.46 -5.11 13.06
CA GLU A 15 -12.16 -5.99 14.01
C GLU A 15 -13.28 -6.76 13.31
N PHE A 16 -14.04 -6.11 12.42
CA PHE A 16 -15.07 -6.77 11.64
C PHE A 16 -14.53 -7.93 10.79
N ILE A 17 -13.42 -7.71 10.06
CA ILE A 17 -12.78 -8.77 9.25
C ILE A 17 -12.37 -9.95 10.13
N ARG A 18 -11.75 -9.67 11.29
CA ARG A 18 -11.31 -10.70 12.23
C ARG A 18 -12.49 -11.48 12.81
N GLN A 19 -13.56 -10.80 13.21
CA GLN A 19 -14.77 -11.43 13.72
C GLN A 19 -15.43 -12.31 12.66
N GLN A 20 -15.52 -11.83 11.42
CA GLN A 20 -16.11 -12.58 10.33
C GLN A 20 -15.26 -13.80 9.97
N ALA A 21 -13.93 -13.67 9.95
CA ALA A 21 -13.01 -14.79 9.76
C ALA A 21 -13.15 -15.85 10.86
N ALA A 22 -13.21 -15.43 12.13
CA ALA A 22 -13.41 -16.33 13.26
C ALA A 22 -14.77 -17.04 13.20
N ARG A 23 -15.83 -16.33 12.77
CA ARG A 23 -17.17 -16.90 12.61
C ARG A 23 -17.21 -18.00 11.55
N PHE A 24 -16.50 -17.85 10.44
CA PHE A 24 -16.44 -18.88 9.39
C PHE A 24 -15.48 -20.02 9.73
N GLY A 25 -14.34 -19.71 10.35
CA GLY A 25 -13.39 -20.72 10.86
C GLY A 25 -12.72 -21.60 9.81
N ALA A 26 -12.80 -21.26 8.51
CA ALA A 26 -12.27 -22.08 7.43
C ALA A 26 -10.76 -21.89 7.18
N CYS A 27 -10.20 -20.72 7.51
CA CYS A 27 -8.79 -20.41 7.36
C CYS A 27 -8.37 -19.25 8.29
N HIS A 28 -7.06 -19.07 8.45
CA HIS A 28 -6.50 -17.89 9.12
C HIS A 28 -6.53 -16.69 8.17
N VAL A 29 -7.20 -15.62 8.61
CA VAL A 29 -7.27 -14.35 7.87
C VAL A 29 -6.53 -13.28 8.66
N PHE A 30 -5.53 -12.68 8.03
CA PHE A 30 -4.78 -11.56 8.60
C PHE A 30 -5.13 -10.29 7.83
N ALA A 31 -5.75 -9.34 8.52
CA ALA A 31 -6.13 -8.06 7.93
C ALA A 31 -4.91 -7.13 7.85
N LEU A 32 -4.77 -6.42 6.73
CA LEU A 32 -3.87 -5.29 6.59
C LEU A 32 -4.69 -4.01 6.72
N GLY A 33 -4.15 -3.01 7.41
CA GLY A 33 -4.72 -1.68 7.50
C GLY A 33 -4.22 -0.77 6.36
N ALA A 34 -4.96 0.29 6.04
CA ALA A 34 -4.48 1.32 5.12
C ALA A 34 -3.37 2.16 5.77
N VAL A 35 -2.41 2.62 4.97
CA VAL A 35 -1.44 3.64 5.41
C VAL A 35 -2.14 5.00 5.46
N THR A 36 -2.98 5.29 4.46
CA THR A 36 -3.70 6.56 4.35
C THR A 36 -5.21 6.39 4.42
N LYS A 37 -5.87 7.45 4.90
CA LYS A 37 -7.33 7.51 4.99
C LYS A 37 -7.96 7.35 3.61
N ASN A 38 -8.93 6.45 3.49
CA ASN A 38 -9.54 6.05 2.22
C ASN A 38 -8.55 5.64 1.10
N ARG A 39 -7.27 5.38 1.43
CA ARG A 39 -6.19 5.10 0.46
C ARG A 39 -6.00 6.20 -0.59
N GLN A 40 -6.05 7.47 -0.16
CA GLN A 40 -5.88 8.64 -1.04
C GLN A 40 -4.43 9.13 -1.14
N GLY A 41 -3.54 8.68 -0.25
CA GLY A 41 -2.14 9.16 -0.26
C GLY A 41 -1.94 10.55 0.38
N GLU A 42 -3.00 11.16 0.91
CA GLU A 42 -3.03 12.57 1.37
C GLU A 42 -2.82 12.71 2.88
N GLU A 43 -3.51 11.88 3.68
CA GLU A 43 -3.52 11.94 5.14
C GLU A 43 -3.33 10.54 5.72
N LEU A 44 -2.56 10.39 6.79
CA LEU A 44 -2.38 9.10 7.47
C LEU A 44 -3.71 8.59 8.04
N ALA A 45 -3.89 7.27 7.97
CA ALA A 45 -4.93 6.59 8.73
C ALA A 45 -4.58 6.55 10.24
N GLU A 46 -5.52 6.13 11.08
CA GLU A 46 -5.30 5.95 12.52
C GLU A 46 -4.48 4.69 12.81
N ILE A 47 -3.18 4.71 12.44
CA ILE A 47 -2.27 3.54 12.45
C ILE A 47 -2.25 2.83 13.81
N GLY A 48 -2.17 3.59 14.91
CA GLY A 48 -2.17 2.99 16.25
C GLY A 48 -3.45 2.18 16.51
N GLN A 49 -4.61 2.73 16.14
CA GLN A 49 -5.88 2.02 16.29
C GLN A 49 -6.00 0.82 15.36
N LEU A 50 -5.45 0.89 14.15
CA LEU A 50 -5.40 -0.24 13.22
C LEU A 50 -4.61 -1.40 13.81
N VAL A 51 -3.42 -1.13 14.38
CA VAL A 51 -2.58 -2.14 15.04
C VAL A 51 -3.27 -2.70 16.27
N GLU A 52 -3.88 -1.86 17.12
CA GLU A 52 -4.69 -2.32 18.26
C GLU A 52 -5.88 -3.19 17.84
N GLY A 53 -6.52 -2.88 16.72
CA GLY A 53 -7.59 -3.69 16.12
C GLY A 53 -7.11 -5.05 15.60
N GLY A 54 -5.79 -5.24 15.47
CA GLY A 54 -5.15 -6.48 15.03
C GLY A 54 -4.73 -6.49 13.57
N ALA A 55 -4.47 -5.32 12.97
CA ALA A 55 -3.82 -5.25 11.66
C ALA A 55 -2.37 -5.72 11.77
N VAL A 56 -1.96 -6.66 10.91
CA VAL A 56 -0.60 -7.25 10.96
C VAL A 56 0.43 -6.45 10.18
N ALA A 57 -0.02 -5.65 9.23
CA ALA A 57 0.78 -4.80 8.38
C ALA A 57 -0.08 -3.67 7.81
N LEU A 58 0.56 -2.66 7.23
CA LEU A 58 -0.08 -1.55 6.55
C LEU A 58 0.14 -1.64 5.04
N SER A 59 -0.81 -1.20 4.23
CA SER A 59 -0.67 -1.09 2.78
C SER A 59 -1.70 -0.14 2.23
N ASP A 60 -1.38 0.66 1.21
CA ASP A 60 -2.41 1.32 0.40
C ASP A 60 -2.75 0.51 -0.84
N GLY A 61 -2.40 -0.78 -0.87
CA GLY A 61 -2.69 -1.70 -1.95
C GLY A 61 -2.08 -1.23 -3.28
N LYS A 62 -2.84 -1.35 -4.38
CA LYS A 62 -2.43 -0.90 -5.71
C LYS A 62 -2.29 0.62 -5.87
N ARG A 63 -2.62 1.41 -4.84
CA ARG A 63 -2.51 2.87 -4.90
C ARG A 63 -1.18 3.29 -4.27
N PRO A 64 -0.27 3.92 -5.03
CA PRO A 64 0.97 4.41 -4.48
C PRO A 64 0.71 5.62 -3.57
N VAL A 65 1.29 5.61 -2.38
CA VAL A 65 1.49 6.82 -1.56
C VAL A 65 2.58 7.67 -2.22
N ALA A 66 2.20 8.56 -3.14
CA ALA A 66 3.13 9.39 -3.90
C ALA A 66 3.78 10.50 -3.05
N ASN A 67 3.07 10.99 -2.03
CA ASN A 67 3.60 12.01 -1.14
C ASN A 67 4.69 11.41 -0.21
N ALA A 68 5.94 11.80 -0.45
CA ALA A 68 7.09 11.31 0.30
C ALA A 68 7.03 11.64 1.79
N GLU A 69 6.43 12.77 2.18
CA GLU A 69 6.27 13.13 3.59
C GLU A 69 5.27 12.23 4.30
N VAL A 70 4.12 11.96 3.65
CA VAL A 70 3.10 11.04 4.17
C VAL A 70 3.70 9.64 4.32
N MET A 71 4.41 9.16 3.29
CA MET A 71 5.05 7.84 3.35
C MET A 71 6.11 7.76 4.44
N ARG A 72 6.97 8.78 4.57
CA ARG A 72 8.00 8.86 5.62
C ARG A 72 7.37 8.80 7.02
N ARG A 73 6.34 9.60 7.28
CA ARG A 73 5.61 9.59 8.57
C ARG A 73 4.92 8.25 8.81
N GLY A 74 4.28 7.68 7.77
CA GLY A 74 3.66 6.36 7.85
C GLY A 74 4.65 5.27 8.27
N LEU A 75 5.88 5.34 7.78
CA LEU A 75 6.97 4.43 8.17
C LEU A 75 7.47 4.66 9.59
N GLU A 76 7.58 5.92 10.03
CA GLU A 76 7.91 6.25 11.41
C GLU A 76 6.88 5.64 12.39
N TYR A 77 5.58 5.81 12.11
CA TYR A 77 4.53 5.21 12.92
C TYR A 77 4.53 3.68 12.85
N ALA A 78 4.69 3.10 11.65
CA ALA A 78 4.79 1.65 11.49
C ALA A 78 5.92 1.09 12.36
N ARG A 79 7.10 1.74 12.36
CA ARG A 79 8.23 1.38 13.22
C ARG A 79 7.91 1.51 14.71
N MET A 80 7.26 2.60 15.12
CA MET A 80 6.84 2.81 16.52
C MET A 80 5.93 1.69 17.03
N PHE A 81 5.04 1.18 16.18
CA PHE A 81 4.10 0.11 16.52
C PHE A 81 4.59 -1.31 16.14
N GLY A 82 5.85 -1.46 15.68
CA GLY A 82 6.41 -2.75 15.29
C GLY A 82 5.74 -3.41 14.08
N CYS A 83 5.14 -2.60 13.22
CA CYS A 83 4.36 -3.02 12.06
C CYS A 83 5.15 -2.80 10.76
N ARG A 84 4.89 -3.63 9.73
CA ARG A 84 5.53 -3.51 8.41
C ARG A 84 4.62 -2.77 7.44
N VAL A 85 5.21 -2.08 6.46
CA VAL A 85 4.46 -1.44 5.36
C VAL A 85 4.71 -2.19 4.06
N PHE A 86 3.64 -2.58 3.38
CA PHE A 86 3.64 -3.09 2.02
C PHE A 86 3.28 -1.94 1.08
N HIS A 87 4.22 -1.55 0.23
CA HIS A 87 4.06 -0.44 -0.68
C HIS A 87 4.07 -0.92 -2.12
N HIS A 88 3.22 -0.33 -2.95
CA HIS A 88 3.22 -0.52 -4.40
C HIS A 88 3.94 0.69 -5.04
N PRO A 89 5.25 0.60 -5.30
CA PRO A 89 6.03 1.73 -5.80
C PRO A 89 5.72 1.98 -7.29
N GLN A 90 5.11 3.11 -7.59
CA GLN A 90 4.79 3.57 -8.93
C GLN A 90 4.55 5.09 -8.92
N VAL A 91 5.36 5.86 -9.66
CA VAL A 91 5.11 7.29 -9.88
C VAL A 91 3.85 7.47 -10.75
N PRO A 92 2.73 8.00 -10.22
CA PRO A 92 1.45 8.05 -10.94
C PRO A 92 1.53 8.79 -12.28
N GLU A 93 2.34 9.84 -12.34
CA GLU A 93 2.52 10.69 -13.52
C GLU A 93 3.20 9.95 -14.67
N LEU A 94 4.07 8.98 -14.34
CA LEU A 94 4.82 8.22 -15.34
C LEU A 94 4.03 7.05 -15.92
N VAL A 95 2.97 6.62 -15.24
CA VAL A 95 2.15 5.46 -15.65
C VAL A 95 0.76 5.86 -16.16
N ALA A 96 0.47 7.15 -16.19
CA ALA A 96 -0.83 7.67 -16.56
C ALA A 96 -1.24 7.20 -17.97
N GLY A 97 -2.35 6.45 -18.05
CA GLY A 97 -2.86 5.90 -19.31
C GLY A 97 -2.11 4.65 -19.82
N GLY A 98 -1.10 4.18 -19.10
CA GLY A 98 -0.42 2.93 -19.39
C GLY A 98 -1.28 1.72 -19.00
N VAL A 99 -1.33 0.73 -19.87
CA VAL A 99 -2.10 -0.51 -19.68
C VAL A 99 -1.22 -1.76 -19.70
N MET A 100 0.05 -1.62 -20.07
CA MET A 100 1.04 -2.69 -20.06
C MET A 100 2.45 -2.11 -19.88
N HIS A 101 3.46 -2.96 -19.69
CA HIS A 101 4.86 -2.53 -19.66
C HIS A 101 5.25 -1.80 -20.96
N GLU A 102 5.94 -0.66 -20.84
CA GLU A 102 6.49 0.06 -21.97
C GLU A 102 7.63 -0.72 -22.62
N GLY A 103 7.49 -1.07 -23.89
CA GLY A 103 8.52 -1.75 -24.65
C GLY A 103 8.05 -2.14 -26.03
N LEU A 104 8.78 -3.07 -26.66
CA LEU A 104 8.52 -3.50 -28.04
C LEU A 104 7.04 -3.88 -28.27
N TYR A 105 6.46 -4.67 -27.36
CA TYR A 105 5.08 -5.14 -27.53
C TYR A 105 4.03 -4.05 -27.32
N SER A 106 4.25 -3.07 -26.42
CA SER A 106 3.30 -1.96 -26.28
C SER A 106 3.27 -1.10 -27.54
N THR A 107 4.44 -0.87 -28.14
CA THR A 107 4.56 -0.17 -29.43
C THR A 107 3.90 -0.95 -30.56
N LEU A 108 4.16 -2.27 -30.67
CA LEU A 108 3.58 -3.12 -31.71
C LEU A 108 2.06 -3.22 -31.62
N LEU A 109 1.51 -3.27 -30.41
CA LEU A 109 0.08 -3.40 -30.16
C LEU A 109 -0.65 -2.04 -30.13
N GLY A 110 0.08 -0.92 -30.17
CA GLY A 110 -0.50 0.43 -30.06
C GLY A 110 -1.11 0.71 -28.68
N LEU A 111 -0.63 0.05 -27.63
CA LEU A 111 -1.11 0.21 -26.26
C LEU A 111 -0.24 1.18 -25.46
N GLY A 112 -0.84 1.90 -24.51
CA GLY A 112 -0.11 2.76 -23.58
C GLY A 112 0.86 1.95 -22.72
N GLY A 113 2.15 2.32 -22.75
CA GLY A 113 3.20 1.68 -21.97
C GLY A 113 3.38 2.33 -20.59
N MET A 114 3.75 1.52 -19.60
CA MET A 114 4.21 1.95 -18.27
C MET A 114 5.74 1.77 -18.18
N PRO A 115 6.52 2.86 -18.11
CA PRO A 115 7.98 2.81 -18.00
C PRO A 115 8.42 2.12 -16.71
N ALA A 116 9.51 1.37 -16.77
CA ALA A 116 10.12 0.75 -15.58
C ALA A 116 10.65 1.81 -14.58
N GLU A 117 11.01 2.98 -15.10
CA GLU A 117 11.46 4.15 -14.35
C GLU A 117 10.42 4.64 -13.36
N ALA A 118 9.12 4.40 -13.62
CA ALA A 118 8.05 4.75 -12.68
C ALA A 118 8.20 4.03 -11.34
N VAL A 119 8.58 2.76 -11.36
CA VAL A 119 8.86 1.95 -10.17
C VAL A 119 10.20 2.35 -9.57
N GLY A 120 11.24 2.41 -10.42
CA GLY A 120 12.61 2.66 -10.00
C GLY A 120 12.79 4.01 -9.30
N THR A 121 12.12 5.06 -9.78
CA THR A 121 12.22 6.41 -9.22
C THR A 121 11.62 6.47 -7.82
N GLN A 122 10.42 5.92 -7.60
CA GLN A 122 9.79 5.95 -6.28
C GLN A 122 10.52 5.04 -5.28
N LEU A 123 11.00 3.88 -5.72
CA LEU A 123 11.84 3.00 -4.90
C LEU A 123 13.10 3.73 -4.41
N ALA A 124 13.77 4.47 -5.30
CA ALA A 124 14.99 5.21 -4.95
C ALA A 124 14.74 6.35 -3.96
N VAL A 125 13.55 6.97 -3.96
CA VAL A 125 13.16 7.97 -2.95
C VAL A 125 12.97 7.29 -1.60
N LEU A 126 12.32 6.13 -1.56
CA LEU A 126 12.02 5.42 -0.34
C LEU A 126 13.27 4.85 0.34
N LEU A 127 14.17 4.23 -0.42
CA LEU A 127 15.42 3.67 0.12
C LEU A 127 16.33 4.75 0.71
N ARG A 128 16.36 5.94 0.10
CA ARG A 128 17.12 7.09 0.62
C ARG A 128 16.58 7.62 1.95
N SER A 129 15.31 7.39 2.26
CA SER A 129 14.71 7.75 3.55
C SER A 129 15.22 6.90 4.73
N GLY A 130 16.02 5.85 4.48
CA GLY A 130 16.62 5.00 5.52
C GLY A 130 15.68 3.96 6.13
N SER A 131 14.50 3.75 5.53
CA SER A 131 13.48 2.85 6.07
C SER A 131 13.70 1.41 5.60
N THR A 132 14.09 0.52 6.52
CA THR A 132 14.25 -0.93 6.28
C THR A 132 12.96 -1.74 6.50
N ASP A 133 11.88 -1.07 6.89
CA ASP A 133 10.61 -1.70 7.30
C ASP A 133 9.54 -1.69 6.19
N VAL A 134 9.98 -1.55 4.94
CA VAL A 134 9.13 -1.60 3.73
C VAL A 134 9.33 -2.91 3.00
N ASN A 135 8.23 -3.58 2.69
CA ASN A 135 8.15 -4.62 1.67
C ASN A 135 7.51 -4.06 0.41
N PHE A 136 7.92 -4.54 -0.76
CA PHE A 136 7.36 -4.13 -2.05
C PHE A 136 6.39 -5.20 -2.55
N ASP A 137 5.15 -4.80 -2.86
CA ASP A 137 4.13 -5.70 -3.39
C ASP A 137 4.40 -5.95 -4.89
N HIS A 138 4.71 -7.19 -5.25
CA HIS A 138 4.98 -7.73 -6.60
C HIS A 138 5.94 -6.90 -7.50
N TYR A 139 7.06 -7.54 -7.88
CA TYR A 139 7.89 -7.15 -9.03
C TYR A 139 7.49 -7.93 -10.27
#